data_AF-A0A416VSJ2-F1
#
_entry.id   AF-A0A416VSJ2-F1
#
_cell.length_a   1.000
_cell.length_b   1.000
_cell.length_c   1.000
_cell.angle_alpha   90.00
_cell.angle_beta   90.00
_cell.angle_gamma   90.00
#
_symmetry.space_group_name_H-M   'P 1'
#
loop_
_entity.id
_entity.type
_entity.pdbx_description
1 polymer ?
#
loop_
_entity_poly.entity_id
_entity_poly.type
_entity_poly.pdbx_seq_one_letter_code
_entity_poly.pdbx_strand_id
1 'polypeptide(L)'
;MQIKKYFLGFIAATALLVACNDDEDMTQSRIFRPIEITVDNTGDGYVDFSWYPSKNASSYEVQISEDETFSEGKTNTYSDLKETTLHVTDGVAINSTDLDSLYVRIRAFSALQGVGDSEWLEAMKFAPYRENIFSTSNNTFKKEYVNNTSVIVRWKEGITDVDQLILRNADGSIKDEHLLTPEEIDARSYTFEGLTPSTVYSVSIYNEGKRRGKVVFTTRSANEVIVTGVDELLAQLKAVEPGWVIRVKALSEGAPYEFSSALNITKSVTIESASDAPTQFYLPDGVNLRGTLGKVSFNDLIITGDGASGENTFNLAKAGNDAESVAFASIDSLVISGCEISNYNKALICYGPDDTSCNVFIDNSIVHDISAGKSAQVIDLRNVTVTNMKITNSTFYNMERAFIRVAKNENSQNFELSNCTFYNTNASSQSFIDFNNGSKGTYLITNNIFSNITGKGWTMPQDKDADGKATPASGSTLEYSYNCIFNVNFTSNATAQWHVEEGNRLNTDPMFAAPETGDFTLSSSSPCLSGGKRGSIMGDPRWKK
;
A
#
# COMPACT_ATOMS: atom_id res chain seq x y z
N MET A 1 34.94 37.30 30.60
CA MET A 1 36.29 36.71 30.73
C MET A 1 36.08 35.22 30.95
N GLN A 2 36.41 34.24 30.10
CA GLN A 2 37.23 34.05 28.90
C GLN A 2 36.59 32.85 28.13
N ILE A 3 36.17 32.97 26.86
CA ILE A 3 36.88 32.55 25.63
C ILE A 3 38.04 31.56 25.81
N LYS A 4 37.93 30.37 25.17
CA LYS A 4 38.97 29.68 24.35
C LYS A 4 38.35 28.40 23.75
N LYS A 5 38.14 28.30 22.42
CA LYS A 5 39.08 28.02 21.31
C LYS A 5 39.72 26.62 21.36
N TYR A 6 39.42 25.77 20.37
CA TYR A 6 40.33 24.89 19.58
C TYR A 6 39.49 24.27 18.44
N PHE A 7 39.94 24.00 17.21
CA PHE A 7 41.00 24.51 16.37
C PHE A 7 40.70 23.99 14.94
N LEU A 8 41.15 24.72 13.95
CA LEU A 8 41.07 24.45 12.52
C LEU A 8 41.84 23.16 12.13
N GLY A 9 41.32 22.38 11.19
CA GLY A 9 42.01 21.26 10.55
C GLY A 9 41.65 21.17 9.07
N PHE A 10 42.47 21.82 8.24
CA PHE A 10 42.40 21.87 6.78
C PHE A 10 43.14 20.64 6.22
N ILE A 11 42.53 19.88 5.30
CA ILE A 11 43.26 19.03 4.35
C ILE A 11 42.84 19.45 2.95
N ALA A 12 43.85 19.92 2.22
CA ALA A 12 43.81 20.39 0.85
C ALA A 12 43.65 19.24 -0.15
N ALA A 13 42.84 19.46 -1.18
CA ALA A 13 43.02 18.85 -2.48
C ALA A 13 43.10 19.97 -3.52
N THR A 14 44.33 20.38 -3.83
CA THR A 14 44.68 21.27 -4.94
C THR A 14 45.41 20.46 -6.00
N ALA A 15 44.79 20.30 -7.17
CA ALA A 15 45.39 20.17 -8.51
C ALA A 15 44.24 20.17 -9.52
N LEU A 16 44.18 20.96 -10.59
CA LEU A 16 45.08 21.93 -11.18
C LEU A 16 44.19 22.91 -11.97
N LEU A 17 44.56 24.18 -11.88
CA LEU A 17 43.92 25.30 -12.57
C LEU A 17 44.08 25.18 -14.08
N VAL A 18 42.99 25.40 -14.82
CA VAL A 18 43.06 26.35 -15.94
C VAL A 18 42.52 27.65 -15.40
N ALA A 19 43.42 28.60 -15.23
CA ALA A 19 43.09 29.99 -14.95
C ALA A 19 42.37 30.57 -16.18
N CYS A 20 41.07 30.84 -16.05
CA CYS A 20 40.48 31.99 -16.72
C CYS A 20 40.84 33.19 -15.85
N ASN A 21 41.88 33.92 -16.26
CA ASN A 21 42.14 35.26 -15.75
C ASN A 21 41.14 36.23 -16.37
N ASP A 22 40.84 37.25 -15.57
CA ASP A 22 40.24 38.54 -15.91
C ASP A 22 38.73 38.52 -16.14
N ASP A 23 38.01 38.82 -15.05
CA ASP A 23 37.10 39.97 -14.97
C ASP A 23 36.20 40.22 -16.20
N GLU A 24 35.45 39.20 -16.63
CA GLU A 24 34.07 39.50 -16.97
C GLU A 24 33.37 39.79 -15.65
N ASP A 25 33.32 41.08 -15.32
CA ASP A 25 32.29 41.65 -14.48
C ASP A 25 30.96 41.14 -15.06
N MET A 26 30.52 39.97 -14.58
CA MET A 26 29.17 39.48 -14.78
C MET A 26 28.30 40.46 -14.03
N THR A 27 28.11 41.63 -14.64
CA THR A 27 27.09 42.61 -14.32
C THR A 27 25.80 41.87 -14.56
N GLN A 28 25.38 41.11 -13.55
CA GLN A 28 24.18 40.33 -13.63
C GLN A 28 23.07 41.35 -13.84
N SER A 29 22.44 41.32 -15.01
CA SER A 29 21.41 42.29 -15.37
C SER A 29 20.19 42.20 -14.45
N ARG A 30 20.11 41.12 -13.64
CA ARG A 30 19.06 40.81 -12.67
C ARG A 30 19.62 40.13 -11.42
N ILE A 31 18.92 40.24 -10.29
CA ILE A 31 19.24 39.47 -9.08
C ILE A 31 18.84 37.98 -9.23
N PHE A 32 19.42 37.11 -8.38
CA PHE A 32 19.03 35.70 -8.34
C PHE A 32 17.60 35.52 -7.83
N ARG A 33 16.87 34.60 -8.47
CA ARG A 33 15.54 34.17 -8.02
C ARG A 33 15.59 33.44 -6.67
N PRO A 34 14.49 33.40 -5.92
CA PRO A 34 14.41 32.61 -4.69
C PRO A 34 14.78 31.14 -4.94
N ILE A 35 15.34 30.49 -3.93
CA ILE A 35 15.63 29.05 -3.98
C ILE A 35 14.51 28.36 -3.21
N GLU A 36 13.92 27.34 -3.86
CA GLU A 36 12.96 26.39 -3.28
C GLU A 36 11.73 27.04 -2.61
N ILE A 37 10.55 26.77 -3.14
CA ILE A 37 9.30 27.10 -2.45
C ILE A 37 8.81 25.84 -1.75
N THR A 38 8.64 25.93 -0.43
CA THR A 38 8.03 24.88 0.38
C THR A 38 6.57 25.25 0.62
N VAL A 39 5.70 24.24 0.59
CA VAL A 39 4.27 24.38 0.88
C VAL A 39 3.95 23.54 2.09
N ASP A 40 3.43 24.17 3.14
CA ASP A 40 2.82 23.51 4.29
C ASP A 40 1.31 23.75 4.26
N ASN A 41 0.57 22.65 4.14
CA ASN A 41 -0.88 22.60 4.03
C ASN A 41 -1.45 21.56 5.03
N THR A 42 -0.75 21.35 6.14
CA THR A 42 -1.11 20.33 7.13
C THR A 42 -2.30 20.72 8.02
N GLY A 43 -2.69 22.01 8.03
CA GLY A 43 -3.82 22.54 8.79
C GLY A 43 -5.05 22.86 7.94
N ASP A 44 -6.22 22.89 8.59
CA ASP A 44 -7.48 23.25 7.96
C ASP A 44 -7.58 24.78 7.75
N GLY A 45 -8.03 25.20 6.57
CA GLY A 45 -8.34 26.60 6.25
C GLY A 45 -7.15 27.52 5.94
N TYR A 46 -5.91 27.03 5.85
CA TYR A 46 -4.76 27.84 5.44
C TYR A 46 -3.71 27.08 4.61
N VAL A 47 -2.86 27.83 3.92
CA VAL A 47 -1.65 27.32 3.26
C VAL A 47 -0.49 28.25 3.58
N ASP A 48 0.61 27.67 4.05
CA ASP A 48 1.86 28.36 4.32
C ASP A 48 2.87 28.11 3.21
N PHE A 49 3.50 29.18 2.75
CA PHE A 49 4.62 29.13 1.82
C PHE A 49 5.87 29.67 2.50
N SER A 50 7.01 29.01 2.26
CA SER A 50 8.32 29.49 2.69
C SER A 50 9.35 29.34 1.59
N TRP A 51 10.35 30.22 1.55
CA TRP A 51 11.45 30.15 0.58
C TRP A 51 12.77 30.63 1.17
N TYR A 52 13.88 30.33 0.51
CA TYR A 52 15.17 30.90 0.90
C TYR A 52 15.34 32.32 0.36
N PRO A 53 15.93 33.25 1.15
CA PRO A 53 16.09 34.64 0.74
C PRO A 53 17.02 34.80 -0.47
N SER A 54 16.61 35.66 -1.40
CA SER A 54 17.47 36.13 -2.50
C SER A 54 18.41 37.23 -2.02
N LYS A 55 19.71 37.10 -2.36
CA LYS A 55 20.68 38.17 -2.09
C LYS A 55 20.28 39.45 -2.84
N ASN A 56 20.34 40.59 -2.16
CA ASN A 56 19.97 41.91 -2.69
C ASN A 56 18.49 42.06 -3.08
N ALA A 57 17.58 41.25 -2.54
CA ALA A 57 16.14 41.44 -2.73
C ALA A 57 15.59 42.54 -1.79
N SER A 58 14.69 43.37 -2.30
CA SER A 58 13.95 44.39 -1.54
C SER A 58 12.57 43.92 -1.09
N SER A 59 11.95 43.01 -1.84
CA SER A 59 10.69 42.32 -1.53
C SER A 59 10.51 41.11 -2.45
N TYR A 60 9.44 40.35 -2.23
CA TYR A 60 9.01 39.23 -3.07
C TYR A 60 7.59 39.42 -3.59
N GLU A 61 7.30 38.73 -4.68
CA GLU A 61 5.95 38.53 -5.20
C GLU A 61 5.66 37.04 -5.34
N VAL A 62 4.58 36.58 -4.72
CA VAL A 62 4.06 35.22 -4.84
C VAL A 62 2.77 35.26 -5.64
N GLN A 63 2.62 34.35 -6.59
CA GLN A 63 1.37 34.14 -7.31
C GLN A 63 0.84 32.74 -7.10
N ILE A 64 -0.45 32.63 -6.82
CA ILE A 64 -1.19 31.37 -6.71
C ILE A 64 -2.25 31.35 -7.80
N SER A 65 -2.26 30.30 -8.64
CA SER A 65 -3.09 30.21 -9.82
C SER A 65 -3.83 28.87 -9.93
N GLU A 66 -5.01 28.92 -10.53
CA GLU A 66 -5.81 27.77 -10.95
C GLU A 66 -5.26 27.07 -12.21
N ASP A 67 -4.43 27.77 -12.99
CA ASP A 67 -3.76 27.22 -14.17
C ASP A 67 -2.26 27.47 -14.17
N GLU A 68 -1.53 26.62 -14.91
CA GLU A 68 -0.06 26.67 -15.00
C GLU A 68 0.46 27.91 -15.73
N THR A 69 -0.41 28.58 -16.50
CA THR A 69 -0.07 29.76 -17.31
C THR A 69 -0.17 31.06 -16.51
N PHE A 70 -0.77 31.03 -15.31
CA PHE A 70 -1.04 32.18 -14.47
C PHE A 70 -1.88 33.24 -15.20
N SER A 71 -2.98 32.79 -15.81
CA SER A 71 -3.89 33.66 -16.54
C SER A 71 -4.55 34.71 -15.64
N GLU A 72 -4.83 35.87 -16.21
CA GLU A 72 -5.60 36.93 -15.54
C GLU A 72 -7.00 36.42 -15.15
N GLY A 73 -7.46 36.76 -13.93
CA GLY A 73 -8.73 36.28 -13.38
C GLY A 73 -8.68 34.90 -12.70
N LYS A 74 -7.58 34.16 -12.86
CA LYS A 74 -7.32 32.87 -12.19
C LYS A 74 -6.14 32.91 -11.23
N THR A 75 -5.45 34.03 -11.19
CA THR A 75 -4.22 34.23 -10.44
C THR A 75 -4.41 35.27 -9.36
N ASN A 76 -4.02 34.91 -8.15
CA ASN A 76 -3.94 35.82 -7.03
C ASN A 76 -2.49 36.18 -6.79
N THR A 77 -2.24 37.48 -6.58
CA THR A 77 -0.89 38.02 -6.48
C THR A 77 -0.69 38.65 -5.11
N TYR A 78 0.39 38.27 -4.45
CA TYR A 78 0.84 38.76 -3.16
C TYR A 78 2.19 39.45 -3.37
N SER A 79 2.19 40.77 -3.49
CA SER A 79 3.38 41.58 -3.76
C SER A 79 3.91 42.24 -2.48
N ASP A 80 5.10 42.85 -2.58
CA ASP A 80 5.75 43.62 -1.50
C ASP A 80 6.04 42.85 -0.20
N LEU A 81 6.15 41.52 -0.29
CA LEU A 81 6.46 40.65 0.84
C LEU A 81 7.90 40.91 1.30
N LYS A 82 8.07 41.32 2.57
CA LYS A 82 9.38 41.57 3.18
C LYS A 82 9.96 40.35 3.90
N GLU A 83 9.09 39.47 4.37
CA GLU A 83 9.44 38.20 4.96
C GLU A 83 9.66 37.14 3.88
N THR A 84 10.30 36.03 4.25
CA THR A 84 10.48 34.85 3.38
C THR A 84 9.41 33.79 3.61
N THR A 85 8.25 34.22 4.11
CA THR A 85 7.08 33.38 4.37
C THR A 85 5.81 34.10 3.93
N LEU A 86 4.81 33.33 3.54
CA LEU A 86 3.47 33.81 3.21
C LEU A 86 2.44 32.87 3.83
N HIS A 87 1.66 33.40 4.76
CA HIS A 87 0.51 32.72 5.35
C HIS A 87 -0.76 33.14 4.62
N VAL A 88 -1.43 32.19 3.95
CA VAL A 88 -2.68 32.45 3.23
C VAL A 88 -3.84 31.82 4.00
N THR A 89 -4.73 32.66 4.51
CA THR A 89 -6.00 32.26 5.14
C THR A 89 -7.19 32.57 4.23
N ASP A 90 -8.32 31.94 4.55
CA ASP A 90 -9.60 31.96 3.85
C ASP A 90 -9.94 33.28 3.14
N GLY A 91 -10.13 33.22 1.81
CA GLY A 91 -10.50 34.38 0.98
C GLY A 91 -10.03 34.37 -0.47
N VAL A 92 -9.16 33.43 -0.86
CA VAL A 92 -8.49 33.52 -2.17
C VAL A 92 -8.28 32.14 -2.79
N ALA A 93 -9.11 31.77 -3.78
CA ALA A 93 -9.01 30.62 -4.71
C ALA A 93 -8.82 29.19 -4.17
N ILE A 94 -8.55 29.02 -2.88
CA ILE A 94 -8.39 27.70 -2.27
C ILE A 94 -9.76 27.05 -2.12
N ASN A 95 -10.78 27.71 -1.58
CA ASN A 95 -12.10 27.10 -1.33
C ASN A 95 -13.16 27.30 -2.44
N SER A 96 -12.85 28.06 -3.49
CA SER A 96 -13.81 28.41 -4.55
C SER A 96 -13.71 27.57 -5.83
N THR A 97 -12.79 26.59 -5.88
CA THR A 97 -12.49 25.87 -7.13
C THR A 97 -12.68 24.36 -6.99
N ASP A 98 -13.29 23.77 -8.01
CA ASP A 98 -13.41 22.31 -8.20
C ASP A 98 -12.08 21.60 -8.48
N LEU A 99 -10.99 22.35 -8.44
CA LEU A 99 -9.67 21.87 -8.79
C LEU A 99 -9.05 21.07 -7.66
N ASP A 100 -8.41 19.96 -8.01
CA ASP A 100 -7.66 19.12 -7.06
C ASP A 100 -6.23 19.62 -6.84
N SER A 101 -5.78 20.61 -7.61
CA SER A 101 -4.46 21.21 -7.49
C SER A 101 -4.45 22.65 -7.97
N LEU A 102 -3.50 23.41 -7.43
CA LEU A 102 -3.18 24.78 -7.80
C LEU A 102 -1.69 24.88 -8.17
N TYR A 103 -1.29 26.04 -8.67
CA TYR A 103 0.08 26.36 -9.04
C TYR A 103 0.56 27.57 -8.23
N VAL A 104 1.80 27.53 -7.74
CA VAL A 104 2.44 28.66 -7.09
C VAL A 104 3.75 29.01 -7.78
N ARG A 105 4.04 30.31 -7.93
CA ARG A 105 5.35 30.80 -8.38
C ARG A 105 5.77 32.02 -7.57
N ILE A 106 7.07 32.27 -7.50
CA ILE A 106 7.64 33.38 -6.74
C ILE A 106 8.77 34.08 -7.51
N ARG A 107 8.89 35.40 -7.37
CA ARG A 107 10.04 36.19 -7.82
C ARG A 107 10.48 37.20 -6.76
N ALA A 108 11.69 37.71 -6.89
CA ALA A 108 12.28 38.71 -5.99
C ALA A 108 12.49 40.06 -6.72
N PHE A 109 12.16 41.15 -6.05
CA PHE A 109 12.42 42.51 -6.52
C PHE A 109 13.81 42.97 -6.11
N SER A 110 14.52 43.66 -7.00
CA SER A 110 15.88 44.13 -6.74
C SER A 110 15.92 45.29 -5.75
N ALA A 111 16.91 45.30 -4.86
CA ALA A 111 17.25 46.44 -4.00
C ALA A 111 18.35 47.34 -4.62
N LEU A 112 18.92 46.93 -5.77
CA LEU A 112 20.07 47.59 -6.39
C LEU A 112 19.61 48.47 -7.57
N GLN A 113 20.14 49.69 -7.63
CA GLN A 113 19.89 50.58 -8.76
C GLN A 113 20.56 50.04 -10.03
N GLY A 114 19.80 49.94 -11.13
CA GLY A 114 20.31 49.46 -12.42
C GLY A 114 20.41 47.94 -12.58
N VAL A 115 20.05 47.15 -11.56
CA VAL A 115 19.93 45.69 -11.62
C VAL A 115 18.45 45.32 -11.56
N GLY A 116 17.98 44.54 -12.54
CA GLY A 116 16.59 44.14 -12.65
C GLY A 116 16.17 43.09 -11.61
N ASP A 117 14.86 42.91 -11.50
CA ASP A 117 14.23 41.88 -10.66
C ASP A 117 14.57 40.48 -11.17
N SER A 118 14.46 39.49 -10.29
CA SER A 118 14.69 38.10 -10.68
C SER A 118 13.66 37.63 -11.70
N GLU A 119 14.04 36.61 -12.47
CA GLU A 119 13.06 35.77 -13.15
C GLU A 119 12.19 35.03 -12.11
N TRP A 120 11.06 34.49 -12.56
CA TRP A 120 10.24 33.61 -11.74
C TRP A 120 10.99 32.32 -11.39
N LEU A 121 10.80 31.85 -10.16
CA LEU A 121 11.01 30.45 -9.83
C LEU A 121 10.01 29.61 -10.63
N GLU A 122 10.46 28.41 -11.04
CA GLU A 122 9.61 27.46 -11.73
C GLU A 122 8.34 27.20 -10.91
N ALA A 123 7.19 27.19 -11.58
CA ALA A 123 5.92 27.04 -10.91
C ALA A 123 5.83 25.65 -10.27
N MET A 124 5.44 25.61 -8.99
CA MET A 124 5.20 24.38 -8.26
C MET A 124 3.71 24.06 -8.28
N LYS A 125 3.36 22.83 -8.63
CA LYS A 125 2.00 22.30 -8.46
C LYS A 125 1.83 21.76 -7.03
N PHE A 126 0.74 22.13 -6.37
CA PHE A 126 0.42 21.63 -5.03
C PHE A 126 -1.09 21.35 -4.88
N ALA A 127 -1.45 20.44 -3.98
CA ALA A 127 -2.84 20.14 -3.65
C ALA A 127 -3.15 20.77 -2.28
N PRO A 128 -3.96 21.83 -2.19
CA PRO A 128 -4.32 22.41 -0.89
C PRO A 128 -5.14 21.41 -0.05
N TYR A 129 -5.12 21.55 1.28
CA TYR A 129 -6.06 20.84 2.13
C TYR A 129 -7.49 21.15 1.71
N ARG A 130 -8.33 20.12 1.67
CA ARG A 130 -9.76 20.26 1.39
C ARG A 130 -10.54 19.44 2.39
N GLU A 131 -11.56 20.06 2.97
CA GLU A 131 -12.54 19.30 3.73
C GLU A 131 -13.21 18.24 2.85
N ASN A 132 -13.60 17.15 3.49
CA ASN A 132 -14.44 16.15 2.86
C ASN A 132 -15.52 15.73 3.86
N ILE A 133 -16.74 16.21 3.63
CA ILE A 133 -17.89 15.91 4.48
C ILE A 133 -18.54 14.56 4.16
N PHE A 134 -18.13 13.86 3.10
CA PHE A 134 -18.67 12.54 2.80
C PHE A 134 -18.36 11.53 3.91
N SER A 135 -19.28 10.59 4.09
CA SER A 135 -19.13 9.44 4.98
C SER A 135 -18.32 8.36 4.26
N THR A 136 -17.00 8.47 4.32
CA THR A 136 -16.04 7.61 3.61
C THR A 136 -15.37 6.59 4.50
N SER A 137 -14.82 5.54 3.88
CA SER A 137 -13.80 4.65 4.44
C SER A 137 -12.55 4.80 3.57
N ASN A 138 -11.38 5.11 4.15
CA ASN A 138 -10.13 5.32 3.41
C ASN A 138 -10.26 6.27 2.19
N ASN A 139 -10.96 7.40 2.35
CA ASN A 139 -11.22 8.39 1.29
C ASN A 139 -12.04 7.90 0.07
N THR A 140 -12.66 6.73 0.14
CA THR A 140 -13.65 6.24 -0.82
C THR A 140 -15.02 6.04 -0.15
N PHE A 141 -16.10 5.96 -0.93
CA PHE A 141 -17.36 5.47 -0.40
C PHE A 141 -17.20 4.02 0.08
N LYS A 142 -17.97 3.68 1.12
CA LYS A 142 -18.02 2.30 1.63
C LYS A 142 -18.48 1.35 0.54
N LYS A 143 -17.94 0.13 0.50
CA LYS A 143 -18.27 -0.87 -0.52
C LYS A 143 -19.77 -1.08 -0.68
N GLU A 144 -20.51 -1.17 0.42
CA GLU A 144 -21.96 -1.40 0.42
C GLU A 144 -22.79 -0.26 -0.21
N TYR A 145 -22.20 0.91 -0.46
CA TYR A 145 -22.88 2.05 -1.08
C TYR A 145 -22.69 2.12 -2.59
N VAL A 146 -21.70 1.43 -3.13
CA VAL A 146 -21.41 1.44 -4.56
C VAL A 146 -21.99 0.17 -5.19
N ASN A 147 -22.80 0.29 -6.24
CA ASN A 147 -23.31 -0.84 -7.02
C ASN A 147 -22.74 -0.81 -8.44
N ASN A 148 -23.15 -1.73 -9.31
CA ASN A 148 -22.72 -1.76 -10.71
C ASN A 148 -23.34 -0.62 -11.53
N THR A 149 -24.51 -0.12 -11.14
CA THR A 149 -25.29 0.88 -11.88
C THR A 149 -25.80 2.04 -11.02
N SER A 150 -25.43 2.07 -9.74
CA SER A 150 -25.80 3.16 -8.83
C SER A 150 -24.75 3.40 -7.75
N VAL A 151 -24.82 4.56 -7.09
CA VAL A 151 -24.08 4.84 -5.86
C VAL A 151 -24.98 5.59 -4.88
N ILE A 152 -24.95 5.16 -3.63
CA ILE A 152 -25.58 5.85 -2.51
C ILE A 152 -24.55 6.80 -1.91
N VAL A 153 -24.79 8.09 -2.06
CA VAL A 153 -23.99 9.14 -1.47
C VAL A 153 -24.50 9.41 -0.06
N ARG A 154 -23.59 9.54 0.90
CA ARG A 154 -23.88 9.92 2.28
C ARG A 154 -22.82 10.87 2.81
N TRP A 155 -23.23 11.80 3.65
CA TRP A 155 -22.31 12.72 4.35
C TRP A 155 -22.46 12.61 5.87
N LYS A 156 -21.54 13.26 6.57
CA LYS A 156 -21.37 13.16 8.02
C LYS A 156 -22.61 13.69 8.76
N GLU A 157 -22.83 13.14 9.95
CA GLU A 157 -23.89 13.59 10.86
C GLU A 157 -23.73 15.05 11.28
N GLY A 158 -24.85 15.76 11.41
CA GLY A 158 -24.88 17.18 11.80
C GLY A 158 -24.61 18.18 10.68
N ILE A 159 -24.22 17.73 9.48
CA ILE A 159 -23.97 18.59 8.32
C ILE A 159 -25.28 18.83 7.56
N THR A 160 -25.69 20.10 7.51
CA THR A 160 -26.94 20.57 6.85
C THR A 160 -26.70 21.70 5.87
N ASP A 161 -25.53 22.32 5.92
CA ASP A 161 -25.06 23.38 5.05
C ASP A 161 -24.51 22.79 3.74
N VAL A 162 -25.42 22.21 2.97
CA VAL A 162 -25.21 21.62 1.64
C VAL A 162 -26.42 21.87 0.74
N ASP A 163 -26.20 22.07 -0.56
CA ASP A 163 -27.27 22.40 -1.51
C ASP A 163 -27.20 21.65 -2.84
N GLN A 164 -26.03 21.11 -3.21
CA GLN A 164 -25.84 20.47 -4.51
C GLN A 164 -24.89 19.26 -4.46
N LEU A 165 -25.19 18.26 -5.28
CA LEU A 165 -24.29 17.18 -5.66
C LEU A 165 -23.99 17.24 -7.16
N ILE A 166 -22.73 17.05 -7.55
CA ILE A 166 -22.32 16.94 -8.95
C ILE A 166 -21.58 15.62 -9.15
N LEU A 167 -22.10 14.78 -10.04
CA LEU A 167 -21.46 13.54 -10.49
C LEU A 167 -20.71 13.81 -11.80
N ARG A 168 -19.43 13.44 -11.85
CA ARG A 168 -18.56 13.59 -13.01
C ARG A 168 -18.02 12.25 -13.50
N ASN A 169 -17.85 12.12 -14.81
CA ASN A 169 -17.09 11.04 -15.42
C ASN A 169 -15.59 11.16 -15.08
N ALA A 170 -14.81 10.11 -15.40
CA ALA A 170 -13.36 10.10 -15.18
C ALA A 170 -12.60 11.24 -15.87
N ASP A 171 -13.11 11.75 -17.00
CA ASP A 171 -12.53 12.89 -17.75
C ASP A 171 -12.91 14.27 -17.17
N GLY A 172 -13.69 14.29 -16.08
CA GLY A 172 -14.16 15.51 -15.41
C GLY A 172 -15.45 16.10 -15.99
N SER A 173 -15.95 15.57 -17.12
CA SER A 173 -17.24 15.99 -17.68
C SER A 173 -18.38 15.70 -16.71
N ILE A 174 -19.35 16.63 -16.63
CA ILE A 174 -20.53 16.47 -15.78
C ILE A 174 -21.40 15.37 -16.37
N LYS A 175 -21.71 14.37 -15.55
CA LYS A 175 -22.68 13.32 -15.87
C LYS A 175 -24.06 13.66 -15.32
N ASP A 176 -24.12 14.18 -14.11
CA ASP A 176 -25.38 14.53 -13.44
C ASP A 176 -25.16 15.66 -12.42
N GLU A 177 -26.20 16.48 -12.22
CA GLU A 177 -26.25 17.56 -11.24
C GLU A 177 -27.58 17.47 -10.48
N HIS A 178 -27.50 17.43 -9.16
CA HIS A 178 -28.67 17.30 -8.30
C HIS A 178 -28.71 18.40 -7.25
N LEU A 179 -29.80 19.17 -7.24
CA LEU A 179 -30.09 20.12 -6.16
C LEU A 179 -30.77 19.37 -5.02
N LEU A 180 -30.18 19.46 -3.83
CA LEU A 180 -30.65 18.74 -2.65
C LEU A 180 -31.96 19.33 -2.13
N THR A 181 -32.92 18.44 -1.88
CA THR A 181 -34.18 18.77 -1.21
C THR A 181 -33.99 18.80 0.32
N PRO A 182 -34.85 19.51 1.07
CA PRO A 182 -34.81 19.47 2.54
C PRO A 182 -34.87 18.05 3.12
N GLU A 183 -35.64 17.15 2.49
CA GLU A 183 -35.76 15.76 2.89
C GLU A 183 -34.45 14.97 2.70
N GLU A 184 -33.73 15.21 1.60
CA GLU A 184 -32.42 14.60 1.35
C GLU A 184 -31.34 15.15 2.28
N ILE A 185 -31.43 16.45 2.62
CA ILE A 185 -30.57 17.10 3.62
C ILE A 185 -30.77 16.46 4.99
N ASP A 186 -32.02 16.26 5.41
CA ASP A 186 -32.37 15.59 6.67
C ASP A 186 -31.94 14.11 6.67
N ALA A 187 -32.20 13.39 5.56
CA ALA A 187 -31.80 12.00 5.39
C ALA A 187 -30.27 11.80 5.25
N ARG A 188 -29.54 12.89 4.95
CA ARG A 188 -28.10 12.91 4.68
C ARG A 188 -27.68 11.95 3.57
N SER A 189 -28.53 11.76 2.57
CA SER A 189 -28.31 10.75 1.54
C SER A 189 -29.01 11.06 0.22
N TYR A 190 -28.35 10.67 -0.87
CA TYR A 190 -28.92 10.68 -2.22
C TYR A 190 -28.39 9.48 -3.01
N THR A 191 -29.13 8.98 -4.00
CA THR A 191 -28.68 7.88 -4.86
C THR A 191 -28.59 8.32 -6.31
N PHE A 192 -27.41 8.25 -6.89
CA PHE A 192 -27.25 8.35 -8.34
C PHE A 192 -27.49 6.98 -8.97
N GLU A 193 -28.36 6.90 -9.97
CA GLU A 193 -28.63 5.69 -10.76
C GLU A 193 -28.12 5.84 -12.21
N GLY A 194 -28.33 4.82 -13.06
CA GLY A 194 -27.94 4.88 -14.47
C GLY A 194 -26.42 4.96 -14.70
N LEU A 195 -25.63 4.43 -13.77
CA LEU A 195 -24.19 4.35 -13.90
C LEU A 195 -23.77 3.18 -14.78
N THR A 196 -22.61 3.32 -15.44
CA THR A 196 -22.03 2.24 -16.24
C THR A 196 -21.22 1.34 -15.31
N PRO A 197 -21.32 0.00 -15.39
CA PRO A 197 -20.47 -0.91 -14.63
C PRO A 197 -18.98 -0.71 -14.87
N SER A 198 -18.15 -1.07 -13.90
CA SER A 198 -16.67 -0.97 -13.96
C SER A 198 -16.15 0.39 -14.44
N THR A 199 -16.82 1.48 -14.05
CA THR A 199 -16.52 2.84 -14.53
C THR A 199 -16.16 3.76 -13.38
N VAL A 200 -15.09 4.55 -13.56
CA VAL A 200 -14.63 5.54 -12.59
C VAL A 200 -15.49 6.80 -12.68
N TYR A 201 -15.95 7.27 -11.53
CA TYR A 201 -16.69 8.52 -11.36
C TYR A 201 -16.13 9.32 -10.18
N SER A 202 -16.52 10.58 -10.10
CA SER A 202 -16.37 11.36 -8.87
C SER A 202 -17.66 12.07 -8.52
N VAL A 203 -17.98 12.14 -7.22
CA VAL A 203 -19.05 12.99 -6.70
C VAL A 203 -18.43 14.11 -5.89
N SER A 204 -18.85 15.34 -6.16
CA SER A 204 -18.59 16.50 -5.32
C SER A 204 -19.88 16.95 -4.64
N ILE A 205 -19.79 17.44 -3.40
CA ILE A 205 -20.89 18.06 -2.65
C ILE A 205 -20.56 19.54 -2.40
N TYR A 206 -21.56 20.41 -2.48
CA TYR A 206 -21.39 21.86 -2.40
C TYR A 206 -22.34 22.50 -1.40
N ASN A 207 -22.00 23.73 -1.04
CA ASN A 207 -22.85 24.69 -0.35
C ASN A 207 -22.61 26.08 -0.95
N GLU A 208 -23.64 26.68 -1.53
CA GLU A 208 -23.58 28.01 -2.16
C GLU A 208 -22.42 28.15 -3.15
N GLY A 209 -22.17 27.09 -3.94
CA GLY A 209 -21.10 27.03 -4.94
C GLY A 209 -19.70 26.70 -4.39
N LYS A 210 -19.53 26.54 -3.07
CA LYS A 210 -18.26 26.10 -2.46
C LYS A 210 -18.25 24.59 -2.29
N ARG A 211 -17.21 23.92 -2.78
CA ARG A 211 -17.06 22.45 -2.66
C ARG A 211 -16.73 22.06 -1.22
N ARG A 212 -17.56 21.22 -0.62
CA ARG A 212 -17.47 20.69 0.76
C ARG A 212 -16.92 19.26 0.83
N GLY A 213 -16.74 18.62 -0.32
CA GLY A 213 -16.15 17.30 -0.39
C GLY A 213 -16.11 16.75 -1.81
N LYS A 214 -15.20 15.81 -2.04
CA LYS A 214 -15.09 15.05 -3.28
C LYS A 214 -14.69 13.61 -2.95
N VAL A 215 -15.35 12.66 -3.60
CA VAL A 215 -14.97 11.25 -3.55
C VAL A 215 -14.89 10.70 -4.96
N VAL A 216 -13.79 10.02 -5.25
CA VAL A 216 -13.62 9.23 -6.47
C VAL A 216 -13.98 7.78 -6.14
N PHE A 217 -14.78 7.14 -6.98
CA PHE A 217 -15.19 5.75 -6.81
C PHE A 217 -15.30 5.06 -8.16
N THR A 218 -15.30 3.73 -8.15
CA THR A 218 -15.51 2.89 -9.35
C THR A 218 -16.75 2.05 -9.13
N THR A 219 -17.71 2.08 -10.04
CA THR A 219 -18.87 1.18 -9.98
C THR A 219 -18.45 -0.27 -10.10
N ARG A 220 -19.27 -1.16 -9.55
CA ARG A 220 -18.98 -2.60 -9.56
C ARG A 220 -19.08 -3.21 -10.96
N SER A 221 -18.53 -4.41 -11.11
CA SER A 221 -18.64 -5.23 -12.32
C SER A 221 -20.10 -5.59 -12.61
N ALA A 222 -20.45 -5.73 -13.89
CA ALA A 222 -21.74 -6.31 -14.29
C ALA A 222 -21.80 -7.81 -14.00
N ASN A 223 -20.64 -8.48 -13.95
CA ASN A 223 -20.50 -9.91 -13.73
C ASN A 223 -20.29 -10.19 -12.24
N GLU A 224 -21.32 -9.89 -11.44
CA GLU A 224 -21.32 -10.18 -10.01
C GLU A 224 -22.63 -10.79 -9.54
N VAL A 225 -22.54 -11.56 -8.45
CA VAL A 225 -23.69 -12.04 -7.67
C VAL A 225 -23.45 -11.73 -6.19
N ILE A 226 -24.53 -11.50 -5.45
CA ILE A 226 -24.49 -11.34 -3.99
C ILE A 226 -25.10 -12.60 -3.39
N VAL A 227 -24.44 -13.17 -2.39
CA VAL A 227 -24.92 -14.35 -1.66
C VAL A 227 -25.07 -14.04 -0.17
N THR A 228 -26.00 -14.74 0.46
CA THR A 228 -26.43 -14.51 1.85
C THR A 228 -26.39 -15.76 2.73
N GLY A 229 -25.95 -16.89 2.18
CA GLY A 229 -25.79 -18.15 2.90
C GLY A 229 -24.86 -19.12 2.19
N VAL A 230 -24.45 -20.18 2.90
CA VAL A 230 -23.50 -21.19 2.41
C VAL A 230 -24.06 -21.92 1.18
N ASP A 231 -25.32 -22.36 1.21
CA ASP A 231 -25.95 -23.07 0.08
C ASP A 231 -25.96 -22.23 -1.20
N GLU A 232 -26.24 -20.94 -1.06
CA GLU A 232 -26.25 -20.00 -2.18
C GLU A 232 -24.84 -19.80 -2.74
N LEU A 233 -23.83 -19.63 -1.88
CA LEU A 233 -22.42 -19.55 -2.29
C LEU A 233 -21.99 -20.81 -3.05
N LEU A 234 -22.28 -22.01 -2.53
CA LEU A 234 -21.94 -23.28 -3.17
C LEU A 234 -22.66 -23.46 -4.51
N ALA A 235 -23.92 -23.03 -4.61
CA ALA A 235 -24.66 -23.04 -5.86
C ALA A 235 -24.05 -22.06 -6.89
N GLN A 236 -23.69 -20.85 -6.46
CA GLN A 236 -23.10 -19.85 -7.34
C GLN A 236 -21.71 -20.25 -7.84
N LEU A 237 -20.88 -20.89 -7.00
CA LEU A 237 -19.58 -21.44 -7.43
C LEU A 237 -19.70 -22.42 -8.59
N LYS A 238 -20.85 -23.10 -8.73
CA LYS A 238 -21.18 -23.98 -9.85
C LYS A 238 -21.81 -23.22 -11.02
N ALA A 239 -22.65 -22.23 -10.75
CA ALA A 239 -23.46 -21.54 -11.75
C ALA A 239 -22.71 -20.44 -12.51
N VAL A 240 -21.93 -19.59 -11.85
CA VAL A 240 -21.31 -18.41 -12.48
C VAL A 240 -20.25 -18.78 -13.51
N GLU A 241 -20.02 -17.90 -14.48
CA GLU A 241 -18.93 -18.09 -15.45
C GLU A 241 -17.57 -17.74 -14.82
N PRO A 242 -16.47 -18.34 -15.33
CA PRO A 242 -15.13 -17.92 -14.92
C PRO A 242 -14.92 -16.40 -15.07
N GLY A 243 -14.36 -15.77 -14.05
CA GLY A 243 -14.10 -14.33 -13.94
C GLY A 243 -15.14 -13.55 -13.14
N TRP A 244 -16.23 -14.18 -12.68
CA TRP A 244 -17.27 -13.51 -11.88
C TRP A 244 -16.84 -13.19 -10.46
N VAL A 245 -17.46 -12.15 -9.89
CA VAL A 245 -17.34 -11.77 -8.48
C VAL A 245 -18.53 -12.30 -7.70
N ILE A 246 -18.27 -13.07 -6.64
CA ILE A 246 -19.27 -13.53 -5.67
C ILE A 246 -19.07 -12.72 -4.40
N ARG A 247 -19.98 -11.78 -4.15
CA ARG A 247 -19.98 -10.96 -2.93
C ARG A 247 -20.76 -11.66 -1.84
N VAL A 248 -20.16 -11.78 -0.67
CA VAL A 248 -20.75 -12.48 0.46
C VAL A 248 -21.19 -11.46 1.49
N LYS A 249 -22.47 -11.46 1.84
CA LYS A 249 -23.01 -10.55 2.84
C LYS A 249 -22.68 -11.05 4.24
N ALA A 250 -22.19 -10.18 5.11
CA ALA A 250 -22.02 -10.52 6.53
C ALA A 250 -23.35 -10.98 7.14
N LEU A 251 -23.29 -12.05 7.95
CA LEU A 251 -24.45 -12.53 8.71
C LEU A 251 -24.72 -11.62 9.91
N SER A 252 -25.93 -11.72 10.48
CA SER A 252 -26.31 -10.99 11.69
C SER A 252 -25.30 -11.22 12.82
N GLU A 253 -24.99 -10.15 13.56
CA GLU A 253 -24.05 -10.18 14.69
C GLU A 253 -22.63 -10.66 14.35
N GLY A 254 -22.27 -10.71 13.06
CA GLY A 254 -20.96 -11.16 12.61
C GLY A 254 -20.78 -12.68 12.66
N ALA A 255 -21.85 -13.47 12.73
CA ALA A 255 -21.75 -14.93 12.71
C ALA A 255 -21.01 -15.44 11.45
N PRO A 256 -20.25 -16.54 11.55
CA PRO A 256 -19.56 -17.12 10.41
C PRO A 256 -20.50 -17.89 9.47
N TYR A 257 -20.12 -17.94 8.20
CA TYR A 257 -20.58 -18.96 7.27
C TYR A 257 -19.97 -20.30 7.69
N GLU A 258 -20.80 -21.20 8.18
CA GLU A 258 -20.41 -22.51 8.73
C GLU A 258 -20.32 -23.57 7.62
N PHE A 259 -19.11 -24.01 7.28
CA PHE A 259 -18.89 -25.05 6.27
C PHE A 259 -18.67 -26.41 6.92
N SER A 260 -19.44 -27.41 6.49
CA SER A 260 -19.30 -28.80 6.97
C SER A 260 -18.29 -29.64 6.18
N SER A 261 -17.67 -29.06 5.16
CA SER A 261 -16.69 -29.72 4.29
C SER A 261 -15.82 -28.69 3.59
N ALA A 262 -14.72 -29.13 2.98
CA ALA A 262 -13.84 -28.25 2.21
C ALA A 262 -14.59 -27.49 1.11
N LEU A 263 -14.23 -26.23 0.90
CA LEU A 263 -14.76 -25.38 -0.18
C LEU A 263 -14.04 -25.71 -1.50
N ASN A 264 -14.73 -26.32 -2.45
CA ASN A 264 -14.15 -26.64 -3.76
C ASN A 264 -14.29 -25.46 -4.73
N ILE A 265 -13.16 -25.02 -5.29
CA ILE A 265 -13.08 -23.98 -6.32
C ILE A 265 -12.60 -24.63 -7.62
N THR A 266 -13.52 -24.76 -8.57
CA THR A 266 -13.29 -25.35 -9.89
C THR A 266 -13.40 -24.33 -11.03
N LYS A 267 -13.71 -23.07 -10.71
CA LYS A 267 -13.82 -21.95 -11.64
C LYS A 267 -13.03 -20.77 -11.12
N SER A 268 -12.48 -19.96 -12.03
CA SER A 268 -11.81 -18.71 -11.68
C SER A 268 -12.86 -17.72 -11.17
N VAL A 269 -12.79 -17.31 -9.91
CA VAL A 269 -13.78 -16.41 -9.29
C VAL A 269 -13.10 -15.50 -8.28
N THR A 270 -13.73 -14.36 -7.99
CA THR A 270 -13.40 -13.56 -6.81
C THR A 270 -14.49 -13.77 -5.76
N ILE A 271 -14.11 -14.14 -4.54
CA ILE A 271 -15.01 -14.22 -3.38
C ILE A 271 -14.62 -13.09 -2.45
N GLU A 272 -15.54 -12.18 -2.15
CA GLU A 272 -15.22 -11.04 -1.30
C GLU A 272 -16.38 -10.58 -0.42
N SER A 273 -16.07 -9.87 0.67
CA SER A 273 -17.13 -9.26 1.48
C SER A 273 -17.94 -8.24 0.67
N ALA A 274 -19.25 -8.22 0.88
CA ALA A 274 -20.15 -7.26 0.25
C ALA A 274 -20.07 -5.85 0.88
N SER A 275 -19.37 -5.71 2.02
CA SER A 275 -19.19 -4.49 2.80
C SER A 275 -17.72 -4.24 3.16
N ASP A 276 -17.42 -3.06 3.69
CA ASP A 276 -16.07 -2.76 4.22
C ASP A 276 -15.68 -3.65 5.41
N ALA A 277 -16.66 -4.04 6.23
CA ALA A 277 -16.43 -5.02 7.29
C ALA A 277 -16.20 -6.40 6.66
N PRO A 278 -15.18 -7.15 7.12
CA PRO A 278 -14.91 -8.46 6.58
C PRO A 278 -16.00 -9.47 6.95
N THR A 279 -16.27 -10.41 6.05
CA THR A 279 -17.24 -11.50 6.28
C THR A 279 -16.52 -12.70 6.88
N GLN A 280 -17.13 -13.32 7.90
CA GLN A 280 -16.54 -14.45 8.62
C GLN A 280 -16.91 -15.79 7.98
N PHE A 281 -15.92 -16.65 7.77
CA PHE A 281 -16.02 -18.03 7.31
C PHE A 281 -15.43 -18.94 8.39
N TYR A 282 -16.19 -19.94 8.80
CA TYR A 282 -15.67 -21.07 9.56
C TYR A 282 -15.51 -22.26 8.61
N LEU A 283 -14.27 -22.54 8.24
CA LEU A 283 -13.89 -23.44 7.16
C LEU A 283 -12.84 -24.45 7.66
N PRO A 284 -13.23 -25.43 8.49
CA PRO A 284 -12.30 -26.36 9.14
C PRO A 284 -11.47 -27.16 8.13
N ASP A 285 -12.09 -27.61 7.05
CA ASP A 285 -11.45 -28.44 6.02
C ASP A 285 -10.74 -27.63 4.91
N GLY A 286 -10.69 -26.31 5.06
CA GLY A 286 -10.04 -25.40 4.11
C GLY A 286 -10.70 -25.33 2.73
N VAL A 287 -9.91 -24.86 1.76
CA VAL A 287 -10.28 -24.64 0.36
C VAL A 287 -9.51 -25.60 -0.54
N ASN A 288 -10.19 -26.21 -1.51
CA ASN A 288 -9.58 -27.02 -2.54
C ASN A 288 -9.62 -26.30 -3.89
N LEU A 289 -8.46 -25.94 -4.43
CA LEU A 289 -8.31 -25.43 -5.79
C LEU A 289 -8.12 -26.59 -6.76
N ARG A 290 -8.92 -26.65 -7.83
CA ARG A 290 -8.97 -27.79 -8.76
C ARG A 290 -8.97 -27.35 -10.22
N GLY A 291 -8.40 -28.20 -11.08
CA GLY A 291 -8.34 -27.97 -12.53
C GLY A 291 -7.38 -26.86 -12.94
N THR A 292 -7.65 -26.26 -14.10
CA THR A 292 -6.94 -25.09 -14.63
C THR A 292 -7.73 -23.83 -14.32
N LEU A 293 -7.09 -22.89 -13.62
CA LEU A 293 -7.71 -21.67 -13.13
C LEU A 293 -6.91 -20.46 -13.64
N GLY A 294 -7.61 -19.38 -13.99
CA GLY A 294 -7.03 -18.05 -14.14
C GLY A 294 -6.79 -17.41 -12.76
N LYS A 295 -7.49 -16.30 -12.48
CA LYS A 295 -7.46 -15.64 -11.16
C LYS A 295 -8.49 -16.25 -10.21
N VAL A 296 -8.06 -16.66 -9.02
CA VAL A 296 -8.93 -16.89 -7.85
C VAL A 296 -8.55 -15.91 -6.76
N SER A 297 -9.52 -15.20 -6.19
CA SER A 297 -9.30 -14.15 -5.19
C SER A 297 -10.19 -14.36 -3.98
N PHE A 298 -9.63 -14.18 -2.79
CA PHE A 298 -10.36 -14.08 -1.52
C PHE A 298 -10.06 -12.70 -0.94
N ASN A 299 -11.08 -11.85 -0.83
CA ASN A 299 -10.89 -10.47 -0.39
C ASN A 299 -11.76 -10.10 0.82
N ASP A 300 -11.15 -9.47 1.82
CA ASP A 300 -11.84 -8.94 3.00
C ASP A 300 -12.65 -10.01 3.75
N LEU A 301 -12.05 -11.18 3.96
CA LEU A 301 -12.67 -12.30 4.68
C LEU A 301 -11.89 -12.60 5.96
N ILE A 302 -12.61 -12.99 7.01
CA ILE A 302 -12.03 -13.67 8.16
C ILE A 302 -12.24 -15.17 7.93
N ILE A 303 -11.18 -15.94 7.72
CA ILE A 303 -11.24 -17.37 7.42
C ILE A 303 -10.60 -18.13 8.58
N THR A 304 -11.41 -18.88 9.31
CA THR A 304 -10.98 -19.61 10.50
C THR A 304 -11.12 -21.11 10.30
N GLY A 305 -10.06 -21.84 10.62
CA GLY A 305 -10.12 -23.29 10.79
C GLY A 305 -10.55 -23.68 12.22
N ASP A 306 -10.52 -24.97 12.52
CA ASP A 306 -10.82 -25.51 13.85
C ASP A 306 -9.57 -25.71 14.74
N GLY A 307 -8.37 -25.49 14.19
CA GLY A 307 -7.08 -25.72 14.84
C GLY A 307 -6.76 -27.19 15.17
N ALA A 308 -7.70 -28.12 14.97
CA ALA A 308 -7.63 -29.50 15.40
C ALA A 308 -7.54 -30.47 14.22
N SER A 309 -8.28 -30.19 13.15
CA SER A 309 -8.20 -30.91 11.89
C SER A 309 -6.78 -30.81 11.33
N GLY A 310 -6.28 -31.92 10.81
CA GLY A 310 -4.98 -31.96 10.16
C GLY A 310 -5.05 -31.38 8.75
N GLU A 311 -5.76 -30.29 8.51
CA GLU A 311 -6.00 -29.75 7.16
C GLU A 311 -5.18 -28.48 6.88
N ASN A 312 -4.96 -28.22 5.59
CA ASN A 312 -4.34 -26.98 5.11
C ASN A 312 -5.44 -25.96 4.76
N THR A 313 -5.10 -24.66 4.74
CA THR A 313 -6.06 -23.61 4.40
C THR A 313 -6.40 -23.59 2.91
N PHE A 314 -5.41 -23.50 2.03
CA PHE A 314 -5.58 -23.53 0.57
C PHE A 314 -4.78 -24.69 -0.02
N ASN A 315 -5.49 -25.71 -0.48
CA ASN A 315 -4.93 -26.90 -1.11
C ASN A 315 -4.90 -26.73 -2.63
N LEU A 316 -3.74 -26.92 -3.28
CA LEU A 316 -3.75 -27.24 -4.72
C LEU A 316 -4.03 -28.74 -4.83
N ALA A 317 -5.32 -29.06 -4.96
CA ALA A 317 -5.84 -30.37 -4.63
C ALA A 317 -5.32 -31.44 -5.60
N LYS A 318 -4.89 -32.59 -5.07
CA LYS A 318 -4.68 -33.79 -5.88
C LYS A 318 -6.02 -34.38 -6.32
N ALA A 319 -6.00 -35.24 -7.33
CA ALA A 319 -7.17 -36.06 -7.64
C ALA A 319 -7.61 -36.82 -6.38
N GLY A 320 -8.86 -36.62 -5.96
CA GLY A 320 -9.47 -37.30 -4.84
C GLY A 320 -10.32 -38.48 -5.28
N ASN A 321 -11.04 -39.09 -4.32
CA ASN A 321 -12.08 -40.11 -4.59
C ASN A 321 -13.50 -39.49 -4.65
N ASP A 322 -13.62 -38.16 -4.72
CA ASP A 322 -14.89 -37.43 -4.71
C ASP A 322 -15.43 -37.18 -6.13
N ALA A 323 -16.71 -36.77 -6.21
CA ALA A 323 -17.40 -36.54 -7.49
C ALA A 323 -16.82 -35.36 -8.31
N GLU A 324 -16.04 -34.48 -7.66
CA GLU A 324 -15.38 -33.31 -8.27
C GLU A 324 -13.85 -33.52 -8.39
N SER A 325 -13.39 -34.78 -8.47
CA SER A 325 -11.99 -35.27 -8.41
C SER A 325 -11.00 -34.80 -9.49
N VAL A 326 -11.24 -33.66 -10.14
CA VAL A 326 -10.25 -33.05 -11.02
C VAL A 326 -9.06 -32.58 -10.18
N ALA A 327 -7.87 -33.09 -10.52
CA ALA A 327 -6.64 -32.62 -9.92
C ALA A 327 -6.37 -31.16 -10.32
N PHE A 328 -5.77 -30.40 -9.42
CA PHE A 328 -5.17 -29.12 -9.74
C PHE A 328 -4.16 -29.27 -10.88
N ALA A 329 -4.22 -28.37 -11.86
CA ALA A 329 -3.28 -28.33 -12.98
C ALA A 329 -2.45 -27.05 -12.94
N SER A 330 -3.11 -25.89 -12.91
CA SER A 330 -2.43 -24.60 -12.85
C SER A 330 -3.36 -23.51 -12.33
N ILE A 331 -2.77 -22.45 -11.77
CA ILE A 331 -3.47 -21.20 -11.48
C ILE A 331 -2.65 -20.00 -11.93
N ASP A 332 -3.25 -19.08 -12.68
CA ASP A 332 -2.56 -17.85 -13.07
C ASP A 332 -2.31 -16.95 -11.87
N SER A 333 -3.25 -16.86 -10.92
CA SER A 333 -3.09 -16.06 -9.70
C SER A 333 -4.00 -16.53 -8.57
N LEU A 334 -3.43 -16.96 -7.45
CA LEU A 334 -4.13 -17.03 -6.16
C LEU A 334 -3.90 -15.71 -5.42
N VAL A 335 -4.97 -14.99 -5.13
CA VAL A 335 -4.93 -13.68 -4.45
C VAL A 335 -5.65 -13.78 -3.10
N ILE A 336 -4.97 -13.34 -2.04
CA ILE A 336 -5.51 -13.19 -0.69
C ILE A 336 -5.29 -11.74 -0.29
N SER A 337 -6.35 -10.95 -0.14
CA SER A 337 -6.24 -9.51 0.08
C SER A 337 -7.17 -9.01 1.17
N GLY A 338 -6.69 -8.24 2.14
CA GLY A 338 -7.57 -7.74 3.20
C GLY A 338 -8.08 -8.82 4.16
N CYS A 339 -7.53 -10.03 4.13
CA CYS A 339 -8.06 -11.17 4.88
C CYS A 339 -7.40 -11.33 6.25
N GLU A 340 -8.15 -11.89 7.20
CA GLU A 340 -7.61 -12.49 8.41
C GLU A 340 -7.75 -14.01 8.30
N ILE A 341 -6.67 -14.76 8.50
CA ILE A 341 -6.68 -16.22 8.33
C ILE A 341 -6.01 -16.88 9.52
N SER A 342 -6.72 -17.80 10.17
CA SER A 342 -6.20 -18.41 11.39
C SER A 342 -6.69 -19.82 11.71
N ASN A 343 -6.04 -20.42 12.71
CA ASN A 343 -6.39 -21.70 13.31
C ASN A 343 -6.34 -22.88 12.33
N TYR A 344 -5.23 -23.03 11.60
CA TYR A 344 -4.97 -24.21 10.78
C TYR A 344 -3.72 -24.94 11.25
N ASN A 345 -3.84 -26.23 11.53
CA ASN A 345 -2.73 -27.02 12.08
C ASN A 345 -1.64 -27.33 11.04
N LYS A 346 -1.97 -27.31 9.73
CA LYS A 346 -1.00 -27.46 8.63
C LYS A 346 -0.74 -26.12 7.95
N ALA A 347 -0.51 -26.14 6.64
CA ALA A 347 -0.03 -25.02 5.87
C ALA A 347 -1.15 -24.02 5.50
N LEU A 348 -0.76 -22.78 5.22
CA LEU A 348 -1.61 -21.79 4.55
C LEU A 348 -1.83 -22.17 3.09
N ILE A 349 -0.76 -22.44 2.35
CA ILE A 349 -0.82 -22.87 0.94
C ILE A 349 0.03 -24.11 0.81
N CYS A 350 -0.54 -25.21 0.31
CA CYS A 350 0.20 -26.45 0.27
C CYS A 350 -0.29 -27.41 -0.80
N TYR A 351 0.66 -28.28 -1.18
CA TYR A 351 0.50 -29.38 -2.11
C TYR A 351 0.12 -28.93 -3.51
N GLY A 352 0.76 -29.54 -4.49
CA GLY A 352 0.21 -29.68 -5.83
C GLY A 352 0.51 -31.10 -6.31
N PRO A 353 -0.22 -31.61 -7.31
CA PRO A 353 0.30 -32.64 -8.19
C PRO A 353 1.66 -32.23 -8.78
N ASP A 354 2.43 -33.21 -9.25
CA ASP A 354 3.67 -32.94 -9.96
C ASP A 354 3.40 -32.16 -11.24
N ASP A 355 4.34 -31.31 -11.65
CA ASP A 355 4.29 -30.52 -12.89
C ASP A 355 3.15 -29.49 -12.99
N THR A 356 2.75 -28.94 -11.85
CA THR A 356 1.75 -27.87 -11.77
C THR A 356 2.40 -26.49 -11.64
N SER A 357 1.64 -25.42 -11.86
CA SER A 357 2.13 -24.04 -11.72
C SER A 357 1.17 -23.14 -10.94
N CYS A 358 1.73 -22.15 -10.23
CA CYS A 358 0.94 -21.15 -9.54
C CYS A 358 1.68 -19.81 -9.39
N ASN A 359 0.92 -18.71 -9.34
CA ASN A 359 1.40 -17.46 -8.73
C ASN A 359 0.60 -17.15 -7.47
N VAL A 360 1.26 -16.56 -6.48
CA VAL A 360 0.69 -16.27 -5.16
C VAL A 360 0.84 -14.80 -4.84
N PHE A 361 -0.26 -14.16 -4.47
CA PHE A 361 -0.30 -12.75 -4.06
C PHE A 361 -1.03 -12.64 -2.72
N ILE A 362 -0.33 -12.22 -1.68
CA ILE A 362 -0.90 -11.96 -0.36
C ILE A 362 -0.66 -10.49 -0.06
N ASP A 363 -1.72 -9.72 0.13
CA ASP A 363 -1.62 -8.29 0.41
C ASP A 363 -2.56 -7.88 1.54
N ASN A 364 -2.17 -6.89 2.33
CA ASN A 364 -3.04 -6.31 3.36
C ASN A 364 -3.73 -7.38 4.22
N SER A 365 -3.04 -8.45 4.60
CA SER A 365 -3.67 -9.59 5.30
C SER A 365 -2.99 -9.86 6.65
N ILE A 366 -3.74 -10.44 7.59
CA ILE A 366 -3.23 -10.93 8.87
C ILE A 366 -3.36 -12.46 8.85
N VAL A 367 -2.26 -13.17 9.02
CA VAL A 367 -2.27 -14.64 9.00
C VAL A 367 -1.60 -15.14 10.28
N HIS A 368 -2.27 -15.99 11.05
CA HIS A 368 -1.72 -16.42 12.32
C HIS A 368 -2.20 -17.80 12.78
N ASP A 369 -1.46 -18.38 13.72
CA ASP A 369 -1.78 -19.71 14.25
C ASP A 369 -1.92 -20.75 13.12
N ILE A 370 -1.02 -20.63 12.13
CA ILE A 370 -0.87 -21.56 11.01
C ILE A 370 0.33 -22.45 11.30
N SER A 371 0.20 -23.74 10.99
CA SER A 371 1.24 -24.75 11.25
C SER A 371 1.58 -24.88 12.75
N ALA A 372 0.61 -24.66 13.63
CA ALA A 372 0.81 -24.67 15.08
C ALA A 372 1.21 -26.04 15.67
N GLY A 373 1.06 -27.15 14.94
CA GLY A 373 1.50 -28.49 15.36
C GLY A 373 2.78 -29.01 14.69
N LYS A 374 3.62 -28.13 14.14
CA LYS A 374 4.86 -28.46 13.38
C LYS A 374 4.63 -29.48 12.25
N SER A 375 3.49 -29.48 11.59
CA SER A 375 3.15 -30.55 10.65
C SER A 375 3.53 -30.24 9.19
N ALA A 376 3.61 -28.96 8.79
CA ALA A 376 3.90 -28.51 7.42
C ALA A 376 4.62 -27.16 7.39
N GLN A 377 5.10 -26.70 6.23
CA GLN A 377 5.59 -25.31 6.11
C GLN A 377 4.38 -24.39 5.94
N VAL A 378 4.49 -23.10 6.26
CA VAL A 378 3.34 -22.18 6.10
C VAL A 378 2.94 -22.08 4.63
N ILE A 379 3.90 -21.87 3.74
CA ILE A 379 3.73 -22.01 2.29
C ILE A 379 4.64 -23.14 1.81
N ASP A 380 4.04 -24.23 1.31
CA ASP A 380 4.74 -25.47 0.96
C ASP A 380 4.50 -25.89 -0.50
N LEU A 381 5.36 -25.42 -1.41
CA LEU A 381 5.23 -25.59 -2.86
C LEU A 381 6.42 -26.41 -3.42
N ARG A 382 6.45 -27.71 -3.11
CA ARG A 382 7.61 -28.58 -3.42
C ARG A 382 7.76 -28.95 -4.91
N ASN A 383 6.65 -29.23 -5.59
CA ASN A 383 6.63 -29.74 -6.98
C ASN A 383 5.90 -28.81 -7.95
N VAL A 384 5.71 -27.56 -7.52
CA VAL A 384 4.93 -26.54 -8.24
C VAL A 384 5.89 -25.50 -8.78
N THR A 385 5.76 -25.17 -10.06
CA THR A 385 6.48 -24.04 -10.66
C THR A 385 5.84 -22.74 -10.20
N VAL A 386 6.59 -21.93 -9.45
CA VAL A 386 6.15 -20.62 -8.97
C VAL A 386 6.89 -19.53 -9.75
N THR A 387 6.18 -18.75 -10.55
CA THR A 387 6.81 -17.66 -11.33
C THR A 387 6.81 -16.34 -10.56
N ASN A 388 5.72 -16.02 -9.88
CA ASN A 388 5.58 -14.80 -9.08
C ASN A 388 4.99 -15.13 -7.71
N MET A 389 5.66 -14.65 -6.67
CA MET A 389 5.15 -14.66 -5.31
C MET A 389 5.36 -13.28 -4.71
N LYS A 390 4.26 -12.58 -4.38
CA LYS A 390 4.32 -11.29 -3.69
C LYS A 390 3.55 -11.37 -2.39
N ILE A 391 4.22 -10.98 -1.31
CA ILE A 391 3.66 -10.92 0.02
C ILE A 391 3.93 -9.52 0.55
N THR A 392 2.88 -8.72 0.67
CA THR A 392 3.01 -7.28 0.92
C THR A 392 2.06 -6.79 1.99
N ASN A 393 2.45 -5.74 2.74
CA ASN A 393 1.58 -5.03 3.67
C ASN A 393 0.84 -5.96 4.65
N SER A 394 1.50 -7.02 5.11
CA SER A 394 0.84 -8.14 5.79
C SER A 394 1.54 -8.53 7.08
N THR A 395 0.79 -9.12 8.00
CA THR A 395 1.28 -9.54 9.30
C THR A 395 1.16 -11.05 9.45
N PHE A 396 2.23 -11.69 9.90
CA PHE A 396 2.32 -13.14 10.09
C PHE A 396 2.83 -13.43 11.50
N TYR A 397 2.06 -14.18 12.30
CA TYR A 397 2.51 -14.52 13.66
C TYR A 397 2.08 -15.90 14.13
N ASN A 398 2.79 -16.41 15.15
CA ASN A 398 2.56 -17.74 15.74
C ASN A 398 2.62 -18.87 14.71
N MET A 399 3.78 -19.06 14.09
CA MET A 399 4.00 -20.09 13.07
C MET A 399 5.23 -20.90 13.42
N GLU A 400 5.11 -22.21 13.63
CA GLU A 400 6.23 -22.97 14.20
C GLU A 400 7.27 -23.45 13.17
N ARG A 401 6.87 -23.57 11.89
CA ARG A 401 7.71 -24.12 10.81
C ARG A 401 8.27 -23.02 9.91
N ALA A 402 9.06 -23.44 8.92
CA ALA A 402 9.54 -22.55 7.86
C ALA A 402 8.35 -21.82 7.20
N PHE A 403 8.53 -20.52 6.94
CA PHE A 403 7.49 -19.68 6.36
C PHE A 403 7.26 -20.03 4.89
N ILE A 404 8.33 -20.17 4.11
CA ILE A 404 8.23 -20.54 2.69
C ILE A 404 9.16 -21.72 2.41
N ARG A 405 8.65 -22.70 1.67
CA ARG A 405 9.46 -23.63 0.89
C ARG A 405 8.95 -23.72 -0.54
N VAL A 406 9.86 -23.52 -1.49
CA VAL A 406 9.66 -23.80 -2.92
C VAL A 406 10.82 -24.68 -3.39
N ALA A 407 10.51 -25.92 -3.80
CA ALA A 407 11.54 -26.95 -4.00
C ALA A 407 11.75 -27.42 -5.45
N LYS A 408 10.88 -27.04 -6.40
CA LYS A 408 11.02 -27.44 -7.81
C LYS A 408 12.12 -26.61 -8.48
N ASN A 409 13.13 -27.30 -9.03
CA ASN A 409 14.36 -26.72 -9.56
C ASN A 409 14.25 -26.19 -11.00
N GLU A 410 13.15 -25.52 -11.34
CA GLU A 410 12.92 -25.08 -12.72
C GLU A 410 12.30 -23.67 -12.76
N ASN A 411 13.04 -22.74 -13.37
CA ASN A 411 12.64 -21.40 -13.87
C ASN A 411 12.68 -20.17 -12.95
N SER A 412 12.76 -19.01 -13.61
CA SER A 412 12.81 -17.64 -13.10
C SER A 412 11.71 -17.32 -12.09
N GLN A 413 12.09 -16.86 -10.90
CA GLN A 413 11.15 -16.46 -9.84
C GLN A 413 11.22 -14.96 -9.60
N ASN A 414 10.07 -14.29 -9.52
CA ASN A 414 9.95 -12.95 -8.97
C ASN A 414 9.33 -13.09 -7.57
N PHE A 415 10.18 -13.02 -6.56
CA PHE A 415 9.75 -13.04 -5.17
C PHE A 415 9.84 -11.64 -4.58
N GLU A 416 8.74 -11.18 -4.00
CA GLU A 416 8.67 -9.94 -3.23
C GLU A 416 8.08 -10.22 -1.85
N LEU A 417 8.81 -9.84 -0.82
CA LEU A 417 8.37 -9.78 0.56
C LEU A 417 8.63 -8.36 1.08
N SER A 418 7.60 -7.53 1.12
CA SER A 418 7.76 -6.12 1.48
C SER A 418 6.71 -5.59 2.44
N ASN A 419 7.08 -4.65 3.30
CA ASN A 419 6.16 -4.03 4.27
C ASN A 419 5.42 -5.10 5.11
N CYS A 420 6.11 -6.14 5.58
CA CYS A 420 5.48 -7.20 6.37
C CYS A 420 6.02 -7.25 7.79
N THR A 421 5.17 -7.62 8.73
CA THR A 421 5.53 -7.84 10.14
C THR A 421 5.47 -9.33 10.46
N PHE A 422 6.57 -9.88 10.97
CA PHE A 422 6.68 -11.27 11.41
C PHE A 422 6.98 -11.33 12.90
N TYR A 423 6.21 -12.12 13.63
CA TYR A 423 6.40 -12.31 15.07
C TYR A 423 6.23 -13.76 15.49
N ASN A 424 7.21 -14.29 16.24
CA ASN A 424 7.14 -15.67 16.74
C ASN A 424 6.90 -16.70 15.62
N THR A 425 7.72 -16.57 14.56
CA THR A 425 7.64 -17.42 13.37
C THR A 425 8.92 -18.25 13.20
N ASN A 426 8.80 -19.46 12.65
CA ASN A 426 9.86 -20.43 12.44
C ASN A 426 10.65 -20.78 13.72
N ALA A 427 9.98 -21.45 14.65
CA ALA A 427 10.62 -22.09 15.81
C ALA A 427 11.36 -23.40 15.48
N SER A 428 11.45 -23.77 14.20
CA SER A 428 12.04 -25.03 13.72
C SER A 428 13.53 -24.92 13.39
N SER A 429 14.24 -26.04 13.23
CA SER A 429 15.62 -26.05 12.75
C SER A 429 15.77 -25.83 11.23
N GLN A 430 14.68 -25.44 10.55
CA GLN A 430 14.64 -25.24 9.09
C GLN A 430 14.81 -23.77 8.73
N SER A 431 15.13 -23.52 7.46
CA SER A 431 15.28 -22.18 6.90
C SER A 431 13.93 -21.47 6.88
N PHE A 432 13.88 -20.23 7.34
CA PHE A 432 12.65 -19.43 7.35
C PHE A 432 12.08 -19.28 5.94
N ILE A 433 12.94 -19.06 4.95
CA ILE A 433 12.65 -19.23 3.52
C ILE A 433 13.59 -20.27 2.94
N ASP A 434 13.03 -21.20 2.18
CA ASP A 434 13.74 -22.26 1.48
C ASP A 434 13.36 -22.28 -0.01
N PHE A 435 14.03 -21.44 -0.80
CA PHE A 435 14.06 -21.55 -2.25
C PHE A 435 15.24 -22.43 -2.62
N ASN A 436 14.97 -23.69 -2.99
CA ASN A 436 15.99 -24.68 -3.33
C ASN A 436 17.03 -24.11 -4.32
N ASN A 437 18.27 -24.59 -4.26
CA ASN A 437 19.43 -23.98 -4.94
C ASN A 437 19.33 -23.86 -6.48
N GLY A 438 18.30 -24.41 -7.13
CA GLY A 438 18.06 -24.31 -8.59
C GLY A 438 17.17 -23.14 -9.04
N SER A 439 16.51 -22.42 -8.13
CA SER A 439 15.45 -21.45 -8.43
C SER A 439 15.96 -20.06 -8.82
N LYS A 440 16.54 -19.84 -10.00
CA LYS A 440 17.09 -18.50 -10.35
C LYS A 440 16.01 -17.43 -10.43
N GLY A 441 16.29 -16.16 -10.12
CA GLY A 441 15.27 -15.11 -10.16
C GLY A 441 15.60 -13.80 -9.46
N THR A 442 14.62 -12.91 -9.37
CA THR A 442 14.67 -11.66 -8.62
C THR A 442 14.00 -11.83 -7.26
N TYR A 443 14.73 -11.46 -6.21
CA TYR A 443 14.30 -11.58 -4.82
C TYR A 443 14.35 -10.20 -4.15
N LEU A 444 13.21 -9.69 -3.73
CA LEU A 444 13.06 -8.42 -3.04
C LEU A 444 12.54 -8.66 -1.63
N ILE A 445 13.36 -8.43 -0.60
CA ILE A 445 12.98 -8.58 0.80
C ILE A 445 13.24 -7.25 1.50
N THR A 446 12.24 -6.37 1.53
CA THR A 446 12.45 -4.98 1.96
C THR A 446 11.42 -4.43 2.90
N ASN A 447 11.83 -3.49 3.75
CA ASN A 447 10.92 -2.74 4.61
C ASN A 447 10.08 -3.65 5.54
N ASN A 448 10.63 -4.76 6.02
CA ASN A 448 9.93 -5.70 6.90
C ASN A 448 10.38 -5.55 8.36
N ILE A 449 9.56 -6.04 9.30
CA ILE A 449 9.98 -6.30 10.67
C ILE A 449 9.98 -7.81 10.90
N PHE A 450 11.12 -8.35 11.32
CA PHE A 450 11.27 -9.74 11.75
C PHE A 450 11.60 -9.76 13.24
N SER A 451 10.71 -10.32 14.05
CA SER A 451 10.84 -10.35 15.50
C SER A 451 10.63 -11.76 16.06
N ASN A 452 11.49 -12.20 16.97
CA ASN A 452 11.43 -13.51 17.62
C ASN A 452 11.40 -14.68 16.62
N ILE A 453 12.41 -14.77 15.75
CA ILE A 453 12.58 -15.88 14.79
C ILE A 453 13.77 -16.73 15.20
N THR A 454 13.56 -17.99 15.59
CA THR A 454 14.62 -18.82 16.19
C THR A 454 15.19 -19.89 15.27
N GLY A 455 14.62 -20.06 14.07
CA GLY A 455 15.07 -21.04 13.09
C GLY A 455 16.22 -20.57 12.21
N LYS A 456 16.60 -21.37 11.22
CA LYS A 456 17.64 -20.96 10.25
C LYS A 456 17.13 -19.78 9.42
N GLY A 457 18.08 -18.99 8.91
CA GLY A 457 17.78 -17.89 7.99
C GLY A 457 17.29 -18.36 6.62
N TRP A 458 17.76 -17.69 5.58
CA TRP A 458 17.31 -17.92 4.21
C TRP A 458 18.15 -19.00 3.53
N THR A 459 17.51 -19.80 2.68
CA THR A 459 18.17 -20.62 1.67
C THR A 459 17.67 -20.14 0.33
N MET A 460 18.59 -19.54 -0.42
CA MET A 460 18.36 -18.95 -1.74
C MET A 460 19.36 -19.57 -2.72
N PRO A 461 19.09 -19.53 -4.04
CA PRO A 461 20.08 -19.91 -5.04
C PRO A 461 21.36 -19.07 -4.90
N GLN A 462 22.48 -19.76 -4.73
CA GLN A 462 23.77 -19.16 -4.49
C GLN A 462 24.88 -19.83 -5.31
N ASP A 463 25.78 -19.01 -5.82
CA ASP A 463 27.12 -19.39 -6.24
C ASP A 463 28.13 -19.07 -5.11
N LYS A 464 29.42 -19.31 -5.36
CA LYS A 464 30.51 -18.84 -4.52
C LYS A 464 31.44 -17.95 -5.34
N ASP A 465 31.89 -16.86 -4.74
CA ASP A 465 32.99 -16.07 -5.29
C ASP A 465 34.34 -16.80 -5.12
N ALA A 466 35.41 -16.13 -5.58
CA ALA A 466 36.77 -16.66 -5.52
C ALA A 466 37.26 -16.93 -4.09
N ASP A 467 36.71 -16.24 -3.08
CA ASP A 467 37.06 -16.38 -1.66
C ASP A 467 36.16 -17.41 -0.94
N GLY A 468 35.22 -18.03 -1.67
CA GLY A 468 34.29 -19.01 -1.13
C GLY A 468 33.12 -18.40 -0.35
N LYS A 469 32.98 -17.07 -0.35
CA LYS A 469 31.81 -16.36 0.15
C LYS A 469 30.71 -16.52 -0.89
N ALA A 470 29.48 -16.69 -0.43
CA ALA A 470 28.40 -16.99 -1.34
C ALA A 470 27.86 -15.70 -2.02
N THR A 471 27.58 -15.77 -3.34
CA THR A 471 27.16 -14.66 -4.25
C THR A 471 25.95 -15.07 -5.13
N PRO A 472 25.02 -14.14 -5.50
CA PRO A 472 23.71 -14.56 -6.01
C PRO A 472 23.95 -15.47 -7.20
N ALA A 473 23.27 -16.62 -7.25
CA ALA A 473 23.53 -17.56 -8.33
C ALA A 473 23.37 -16.85 -9.68
N SER A 474 24.32 -17.03 -10.59
CA SER A 474 24.37 -16.33 -11.87
C SER A 474 23.01 -16.40 -12.58
N GLY A 475 22.46 -15.22 -12.88
CA GLY A 475 21.08 -15.05 -13.36
C GLY A 475 20.05 -14.70 -12.27
N SER A 476 20.48 -14.48 -11.03
CA SER A 476 19.62 -14.07 -9.90
C SER A 476 20.02 -12.70 -9.35
N THR A 477 19.04 -11.95 -8.86
CA THR A 477 19.24 -10.69 -8.13
C THR A 477 18.59 -10.77 -6.76
N LEU A 478 19.20 -10.10 -5.77
CA LEU A 478 18.67 -10.01 -4.41
C LEU A 478 18.78 -8.57 -3.93
N GLU A 479 17.67 -8.00 -3.48
CA GLU A 479 17.63 -6.77 -2.70
C GLU A 479 17.14 -7.10 -1.27
N TYR A 480 17.97 -6.80 -0.28
CA TYR A 480 17.66 -6.97 1.14
C TYR A 480 17.97 -5.67 1.88
N SER A 481 16.95 -4.83 2.12
CA SER A 481 17.15 -3.48 2.65
C SER A 481 15.98 -3.01 3.51
N TYR A 482 16.21 -2.07 4.44
CA TYR A 482 15.17 -1.50 5.31
C TYR A 482 14.45 -2.53 6.19
N ASN A 483 15.11 -3.63 6.56
CA ASN A 483 14.51 -4.62 7.45
C ASN A 483 14.92 -4.36 8.91
N CYS A 484 13.94 -4.40 9.82
CA CYS A 484 14.19 -4.47 11.25
C CYS A 484 14.30 -5.94 11.68
N ILE A 485 15.35 -6.27 12.41
CA ILE A 485 15.65 -7.61 12.89
C ILE A 485 15.77 -7.54 14.41
N PHE A 486 14.90 -8.24 15.14
CA PHE A 486 14.91 -8.25 16.61
C PHE A 486 14.77 -9.67 17.14
N ASN A 487 15.66 -10.09 18.04
CA ASN A 487 15.67 -11.46 18.59
C ASN A 487 15.58 -12.55 17.51
N VAL A 488 16.28 -12.33 16.40
CA VAL A 488 16.36 -13.29 15.30
C VAL A 488 17.67 -14.06 15.40
N ASN A 489 17.57 -15.38 15.57
CA ASN A 489 18.71 -16.28 15.66
C ASN A 489 18.86 -17.10 14.39
N PHE A 490 19.29 -16.44 13.31
CA PHE A 490 19.71 -17.16 12.11
C PHE A 490 21.03 -17.89 12.40
N THR A 491 20.95 -19.14 12.86
CA THR A 491 22.13 -19.96 13.12
C THR A 491 22.99 -20.04 11.86
N SER A 492 24.31 -19.89 12.02
CA SER A 492 25.31 -19.74 10.96
C SER A 492 25.37 -20.93 9.99
N ASN A 493 24.50 -20.94 8.97
CA ASN A 493 24.84 -21.49 7.67
C ASN A 493 25.53 -20.38 6.86
N ALA A 494 26.52 -20.71 6.04
CA ALA A 494 27.26 -19.75 5.21
C ALA A 494 26.37 -18.87 4.29
N THR A 495 25.11 -19.28 4.04
CA THR A 495 24.07 -18.47 3.38
C THR A 495 23.69 -17.20 4.16
N ALA A 496 23.87 -17.17 5.48
CA ALA A 496 23.57 -16.00 6.32
C ALA A 496 24.59 -14.85 6.17
N GLN A 497 25.77 -15.10 5.59
CA GLN A 497 26.85 -14.09 5.47
C GLN A 497 26.67 -13.10 4.31
N TRP A 498 25.61 -13.25 3.52
CA TRP A 498 25.23 -12.33 2.45
C TRP A 498 24.53 -11.07 2.94
N HIS A 499 23.92 -11.16 4.12
CA HIS A 499 22.76 -10.33 4.47
C HIS A 499 23.10 -9.27 5.53
N VAL A 500 24.38 -8.97 5.70
CA VAL A 500 24.88 -8.26 6.89
C VAL A 500 25.50 -6.91 6.53
N GLU A 501 26.13 -6.73 5.38
CA GLU A 501 27.01 -5.56 5.18
C GLU A 501 26.48 -4.48 4.22
N GLU A 502 25.40 -4.70 3.45
CA GLU A 502 25.05 -3.81 2.32
C GLU A 502 23.63 -3.19 2.32
N GLY A 503 22.99 -3.01 3.49
CA GLY A 503 21.69 -2.31 3.54
C GLY A 503 21.39 -1.66 4.89
N ASN A 504 20.58 -0.60 4.87
CA ASN A 504 20.01 0.05 6.06
C ASN A 504 19.14 -0.95 6.84
N ARG A 505 19.74 -1.77 7.70
CA ARG A 505 19.03 -2.67 8.61
C ARG A 505 19.01 -2.08 10.01
N LEU A 506 17.88 -2.21 10.68
CA LEU A 506 17.77 -1.91 12.09
C LEU A 506 17.89 -3.22 12.88
N ASN A 507 18.74 -3.23 13.90
CA ASN A 507 18.81 -4.34 14.86
C ASN A 507 18.40 -3.81 16.23
N THR A 508 17.09 -3.73 16.45
CA THR A 508 16.50 -3.03 17.59
C THR A 508 15.10 -3.54 17.87
N ASP A 509 14.63 -3.34 19.09
CA ASP A 509 13.26 -3.68 19.47
C ASP A 509 12.27 -2.81 18.67
N PRO A 510 11.30 -3.41 17.94
CA PRO A 510 10.26 -2.65 17.25
C PRO A 510 9.28 -1.96 18.21
N MET A 511 9.28 -2.30 19.51
CA MET A 511 8.41 -1.70 20.53
C MET A 511 6.92 -1.89 20.24
N PHE A 512 6.53 -3.13 19.94
CA PHE A 512 5.13 -3.52 19.74
C PHE A 512 4.30 -3.34 21.01
N ALA A 513 3.05 -2.92 20.86
CA ALA A 513 2.14 -2.68 21.98
C ALA A 513 1.74 -3.98 22.73
N ALA A 514 1.24 -4.99 22.02
CA ALA A 514 0.85 -6.28 22.58
C ALA A 514 0.94 -7.41 21.54
N PRO A 515 2.16 -7.81 21.13
CA PRO A 515 2.36 -8.73 20.01
C PRO A 515 1.84 -10.16 20.27
N GLU A 516 1.79 -10.59 21.53
CA GLU A 516 1.25 -11.91 21.93
C GLU A 516 -0.25 -12.06 21.66
N THR A 517 -0.98 -10.92 21.57
CA THR A 517 -2.41 -10.89 21.25
C THR A 517 -2.67 -10.33 19.85
N GLY A 518 -1.64 -10.28 18.99
CA GLY A 518 -1.75 -9.80 17.62
C GLY A 518 -1.78 -8.28 17.44
N ASP A 519 -1.54 -7.46 18.49
CA ASP A 519 -1.42 -6.01 18.35
C ASP A 519 0.04 -5.60 18.17
N PHE A 520 0.42 -5.37 16.91
CA PHE A 520 1.76 -4.95 16.52
C PHE A 520 1.89 -3.44 16.35
N THR A 521 0.92 -2.65 16.84
CA THR A 521 1.03 -1.19 16.89
C THR A 521 2.41 -0.78 17.40
N LEU A 522 3.10 0.07 16.64
CA LEU A 522 4.40 0.58 17.05
C LEU A 522 4.22 1.75 18.04
N SER A 523 4.97 1.72 19.14
CA SER A 523 5.10 2.89 20.02
C SER A 523 5.56 4.13 19.24
N SER A 524 5.14 5.33 19.65
CA SER A 524 5.58 6.60 19.05
C SER A 524 7.10 6.83 19.14
N SER A 525 7.77 6.13 20.06
CA SER A 525 9.24 6.13 20.20
C SER A 525 9.93 5.02 19.38
N SER A 526 9.19 4.21 18.64
CA SER A 526 9.75 3.09 17.89
C SER A 526 10.63 3.62 16.75
N PRO A 527 11.87 3.12 16.62
CA PRO A 527 12.72 3.45 15.49
C PRO A 527 12.18 2.91 14.16
N CYS A 528 11.22 1.98 14.18
CA CYS A 528 10.59 1.43 12.99
C CYS A 528 9.60 2.41 12.33
N LEU A 529 9.15 3.47 13.00
CA LEU A 529 8.21 4.43 12.42
C LEU A 529 8.81 5.27 11.28
N SER A 530 10.12 5.48 11.31
CA SER A 530 10.86 6.28 10.32
C SER A 530 12.12 5.58 9.78
N GLY A 531 12.35 4.32 10.17
CA GLY A 531 13.51 3.55 9.73
C GLY A 531 13.44 3.09 8.28
N GLY A 532 12.25 3.07 7.69
CA GLY A 532 11.99 2.54 6.37
C GLY A 532 12.54 3.38 5.22
N LYS A 533 12.34 2.90 4.00
CA LYS A 533 12.80 3.59 2.78
C LYS A 533 12.23 5.01 2.75
N ARG A 534 13.11 6.02 2.61
CA ARG A 534 12.75 7.46 2.62
C ARG A 534 12.01 7.91 3.88
N GLY A 535 12.31 7.31 5.05
CA GLY A 535 11.68 7.71 6.30
C GLY A 535 10.28 7.14 6.52
N SER A 536 9.88 6.14 5.73
CA SER A 536 8.60 5.44 5.92
C SER A 536 8.62 4.50 7.13
N ILE A 537 7.43 4.02 7.51
CA ILE A 537 7.29 2.95 8.50
C ILE A 537 7.88 1.64 7.94
N MET A 538 8.65 0.90 8.76
CA MET A 538 9.03 -0.49 8.49
C MET A 538 7.93 -1.46 8.93
N GLY A 539 7.81 -2.59 8.24
CA GLY A 539 6.82 -3.62 8.51
C GLY A 539 5.46 -3.27 7.92
N ASP A 540 4.43 -3.94 8.43
CA ASP A 540 3.06 -3.76 7.98
C ASP A 540 2.52 -2.36 8.34
N PRO A 541 2.15 -1.52 7.35
CA PRO A 541 1.77 -0.13 7.57
C PRO A 541 0.52 0.04 8.44
N ARG A 542 -0.32 -1.00 8.60
CA ARG A 542 -1.52 -0.93 9.44
C ARG A 542 -1.21 -0.63 10.90
N TRP A 543 0.02 -0.91 11.33
CA TRP A 543 0.47 -0.71 12.71
C TRP A 543 1.04 0.69 12.97
N LYS A 544 1.00 1.57 11.96
CA LYS A 544 1.21 3.00 12.14
C LYS A 544 -0.06 3.61 12.74
N LYS A 545 0.04 4.21 13.92
CA LYS A 545 -1.01 5.05 14.49
C LYS A 545 -0.69 6.53 14.35
#